data_AF-A0A0M2GY43-F1
#
_entry.id   AF-A0A0M2GY43-F1
#
_cell.length_a   1.000
_cell.length_b   1.000
_cell.length_c   1.000
_cell.angle_alpha   90.00
_cell.angle_beta   90.00
_cell.angle_gamma   90.00
#
_symmetry.space_group_name_H-M   'P 1'
#
loop_
_entity.id
_entity.type
_entity.pdbx_description
1 polymer ?
#
loop_
_entity_poly.entity_id
_entity_poly.type
_entity_poly.pdbx_seq_one_letter_code
_entity_poly.pdbx_strand_id
1 'polypeptide(L)'
;MAALTLTACSGTDTDAKPKGSASKPGLTQQEKDELLKDAGIPPEPTGADRAELLSALAEINPDIVKHEDKAIGAAQNQCGAINRDGSRLDHWAAERFTYRDVTTTEAQGKRINQTLRRLGFCKV
;
A
#
# COMPACT_ATOMS: atom_id res chain seq x y z
N MET A 1 43.91 10.90 20.68
CA MET A 1 44.32 11.99 19.77
C MET A 1 44.03 11.56 18.35
N ALA A 2 43.36 12.43 17.58
CA ALA A 2 43.35 12.56 16.12
C ALA A 2 42.88 11.36 15.26
N ALA A 3 42.14 11.53 14.16
CA ALA A 3 41.48 12.70 13.57
C ALA A 3 40.55 12.17 12.47
N LEU A 4 39.39 12.82 12.29
CA LEU A 4 38.59 12.70 11.09
C LEU A 4 39.36 13.33 9.91
N THR A 5 39.42 12.65 8.78
CA THR A 5 39.86 13.26 7.51
C THR A 5 38.72 13.22 6.51
N LEU A 6 37.96 14.33 6.47
CA LEU A 6 37.14 14.71 5.33
C LEU A 6 38.07 14.98 4.15
N THR A 7 38.00 14.19 3.08
CA THR A 7 38.53 14.58 1.78
C THR A 7 37.54 15.51 1.10
N ALA A 8 37.76 16.80 1.33
CA ALA A 8 37.31 17.85 0.43
C ALA A 8 38.03 17.68 -0.92
N CYS A 9 37.27 17.57 -2.00
CA CYS A 9 37.78 17.86 -3.33
C CYS A 9 36.89 18.93 -3.94
N SER A 10 37.32 20.18 -3.76
CA SER A 10 36.93 21.29 -4.61
C SER A 10 37.81 21.24 -5.86
N GLY A 11 37.19 21.12 -7.02
CA GLY A 11 37.84 21.19 -8.33
C GLY A 11 36.84 21.69 -9.37
N THR A 12 37.08 22.90 -9.83
CA THR A 12 36.26 23.81 -10.66
C THR A 12 35.99 23.37 -12.10
N ASP A 13 34.76 23.65 -12.52
CA ASP A 13 34.21 23.98 -13.85
C ASP A 13 34.79 23.32 -15.12
N THR A 14 34.02 22.36 -15.63
CA THR A 14 33.64 22.35 -17.04
C THR A 14 32.12 22.13 -17.10
N ASP A 15 31.41 23.12 -17.62
CA ASP A 15 30.00 23.06 -17.97
C ASP A 15 29.73 21.86 -18.90
N ALA A 16 29.34 20.74 -18.32
CA ALA A 16 28.64 19.68 -19.00
C ALA A 16 27.26 19.56 -18.37
N LYS A 17 26.33 20.39 -18.86
CA LYS A 17 24.89 20.25 -18.62
C LYS A 17 24.52 18.77 -18.68
N PRO A 18 23.98 18.15 -17.62
CA PRO A 18 23.41 16.82 -17.73
C PRO A 18 22.30 16.90 -18.77
N LYS A 19 22.57 16.34 -19.94
CA LYS A 19 21.62 16.06 -21.00
C LYS A 19 20.44 15.36 -20.32
N GLY A 20 19.29 16.05 -20.30
CA GLY A 20 18.13 15.66 -19.52
C GLY A 20 17.89 14.15 -19.64
N SER A 21 17.81 13.48 -18.51
CA SER A 21 17.32 12.10 -18.46
C SER A 21 15.94 12.13 -19.09
N ALA A 22 15.85 11.66 -20.33
CA ALA A 22 14.57 11.37 -20.96
C ALA A 22 13.88 10.36 -20.03
N SER A 23 12.94 10.85 -19.25
CA SER A 23 12.09 9.98 -18.45
C SER A 23 11.37 9.09 -19.45
N LYS A 24 11.58 7.77 -19.33
CA LYS A 24 10.75 6.81 -20.05
C LYS A 24 9.29 7.19 -19.78
N PRO A 25 8.39 7.17 -20.79
CA PRO A 25 6.97 7.38 -20.53
C PRO A 25 6.56 6.46 -19.39
N GLY A 26 5.99 7.03 -18.33
CA GLY A 26 5.41 6.23 -17.26
C GLY A 26 4.26 5.39 -17.82
N LEU A 27 3.92 4.30 -17.12
CA LEU A 27 2.75 3.49 -17.48
C LEU A 27 1.50 4.38 -17.55
N THR A 28 0.71 4.17 -18.59
CA THR A 28 -0.66 4.68 -18.70
C THR A 28 -1.52 4.15 -17.57
N GLN A 29 -2.66 4.80 -17.31
CA GLN A 29 -3.58 4.33 -16.27
C GLN A 29 -4.12 2.92 -16.60
N GLN A 30 -4.42 2.67 -17.87
CA GLN A 30 -4.90 1.37 -18.32
C GLN A 30 -3.87 0.26 -18.03
N GLU A 31 -2.59 0.49 -18.35
CA GLU A 31 -1.54 -0.50 -18.06
C GLU A 31 -1.39 -0.77 -16.55
N LYS A 32 -1.57 0.25 -15.70
CA LYS A 32 -1.57 0.07 -14.25
C LYS A 32 -2.75 -0.77 -13.78
N ASP A 33 -3.95 -0.49 -14.30
CA ASP A 33 -5.17 -1.20 -13.91
C ASP A 33 -5.11 -2.67 -14.33
N GLU A 34 -4.55 -2.96 -15.50
CA GLU A 34 -4.28 -4.32 -15.97
C GLU A 34 -3.30 -5.05 -15.04
N LEU A 35 -2.19 -4.41 -14.65
CA LEU A 35 -1.22 -4.99 -13.70
C LEU A 35 -1.83 -5.23 -12.31
N LEU A 36 -2.67 -4.32 -11.81
CA LEU A 36 -3.36 -4.49 -10.53
C LEU A 36 -4.32 -5.68 -10.60
N LYS A 37 -5.08 -5.78 -11.69
CA LYS A 37 -6.00 -6.91 -11.93
C LYS A 37 -5.25 -8.24 -11.97
N ASP A 38 -4.13 -8.32 -12.68
CA ASP A 38 -3.28 -9.52 -12.75
C ASP A 38 -2.66 -9.87 -11.39
N ALA A 39 -2.37 -8.86 -10.57
CA ALA A 39 -1.94 -9.04 -9.19
C ALA A 39 -3.09 -9.43 -8.23
N GLY A 40 -4.33 -9.55 -8.71
CA GLY A 40 -5.50 -9.84 -7.89
C GLY A 40 -5.91 -8.66 -7.00
N ILE A 41 -5.47 -7.44 -7.31
CA ILE A 41 -5.79 -6.23 -6.55
C ILE A 41 -7.03 -5.59 -7.16
N PRO A 42 -8.13 -5.38 -6.40
CA PRO A 42 -9.33 -4.73 -6.89
C PRO A 42 -9.07 -3.25 -7.20
N PRO A 43 -9.85 -2.63 -8.11
CA PRO A 43 -9.79 -1.19 -8.34
C PRO A 43 -10.10 -0.42 -7.06
N GLU A 44 -9.72 0.85 -7.01
CA GLU A 44 -10.01 1.70 -5.87
C GLU A 44 -11.54 1.87 -5.73
N PRO A 45 -12.12 1.56 -4.55
CA PRO A 45 -13.56 1.70 -4.35
C PRO A 45 -13.94 3.18 -4.34
N THR A 46 -15.14 3.49 -4.83
CA THR A 46 -15.69 4.86 -4.86
C THR A 46 -17.10 4.88 -4.31
N GLY A 47 -17.62 6.07 -3.99
CA GLY A 47 -19.02 6.26 -3.58
C GLY A 47 -19.45 5.36 -2.41
N ALA A 48 -20.53 4.62 -2.61
CA ALA A 48 -21.11 3.73 -1.60
C ALA A 48 -20.15 2.60 -1.19
N ASP A 49 -19.44 1.99 -2.14
CA ASP A 49 -18.52 0.89 -1.88
C ASP A 49 -17.35 1.34 -0.99
N ARG A 50 -16.87 2.59 -1.20
CA ARG A 50 -15.84 3.20 -0.35
C ARG A 50 -16.34 3.37 1.08
N ALA A 51 -17.56 3.89 1.23
CA ALA A 51 -18.16 4.12 2.54
C ALA A 51 -18.43 2.81 3.28
N GLU A 52 -18.94 1.78 2.59
CA GLU A 52 -19.21 0.46 3.15
C GLU A 52 -17.92 -0.22 3.62
N LEU A 53 -16.87 -0.20 2.78
CA LEU A 53 -15.56 -0.74 3.15
C LEU A 53 -15.01 -0.06 4.41
N LEU A 54 -15.01 1.27 4.46
CA LEU A 54 -14.47 2.02 5.61
C LEU A 54 -15.31 1.76 6.86
N SER A 55 -16.65 1.76 6.75
CA SER A 55 -17.54 1.45 7.87
C SER A 55 -17.23 0.07 8.47
N ALA A 56 -17.12 -0.96 7.62
CA ALA A 56 -16.86 -2.31 8.08
C ALA A 56 -15.45 -2.48 8.69
N LEU A 57 -14.45 -1.74 8.21
CA LEU A 57 -13.11 -1.71 8.81
C LEU A 57 -13.13 -1.03 10.18
N ALA A 58 -13.89 0.06 10.33
CA ALA A 58 -14.04 0.79 11.59
C ALA A 58 -14.70 -0.05 12.70
N GLU A 59 -15.60 -0.97 12.35
CA GLU A 59 -16.20 -1.93 13.30
C GLU A 59 -15.16 -2.87 13.96
N ILE A 60 -14.03 -3.13 13.28
CA ILE A 60 -12.96 -4.00 13.77
C ILE A 60 -11.95 -3.21 14.59
N ASN A 61 -11.56 -2.05 14.07
CA ASN A 61 -10.70 -1.10 14.73
C ASN A 61 -10.99 0.31 14.18
N PRO A 62 -11.63 1.19 14.97
CA PRO A 62 -12.02 2.52 14.49
C PRO A 62 -10.82 3.39 14.13
N ASP A 63 -9.63 3.09 14.65
CA ASP A 63 -8.43 3.86 14.35
C ASP A 63 -7.94 3.66 12.91
N ILE A 64 -8.28 2.52 12.28
CA ILE A 64 -7.94 2.24 10.87
C ILE A 64 -8.45 3.36 9.95
N VAL A 65 -9.68 3.83 10.16
CA VAL A 65 -10.30 4.82 9.27
C VAL A 65 -9.88 6.26 9.56
N LYS A 66 -9.03 6.52 10.57
CA LYS A 66 -8.40 7.84 10.73
C LYS A 66 -7.54 8.23 9.52
N HIS A 67 -7.07 7.23 8.77
CA HIS A 67 -6.28 7.40 7.55
C HIS A 67 -6.94 6.63 6.39
N GLU A 68 -8.10 7.09 5.94
CA GLU A 68 -8.95 6.36 4.99
C GLU A 68 -8.23 5.84 3.74
N ASP A 69 -7.40 6.67 3.08
CA ASP A 69 -6.70 6.25 1.87
C ASP A 69 -5.66 5.15 2.16
N LYS A 70 -5.06 5.16 3.35
CA LYS A 70 -4.20 4.06 3.79
C LYS A 70 -4.99 2.79 4.10
N ALA A 71 -6.18 2.92 4.69
CA ALA A 71 -7.07 1.79 4.93
C ALA A 71 -7.48 1.13 3.61
N ILE A 72 -7.83 1.92 2.60
CA ILE A 72 -8.17 1.45 1.25
C ILE A 72 -6.97 0.77 0.59
N GLY A 73 -5.80 1.41 0.59
CA GLY A 73 -4.58 0.83 0.02
C GLY A 73 -4.16 -0.47 0.73
N ALA A 74 -4.31 -0.54 2.06
CA ALA A 74 -4.07 -1.76 2.83
C ALA A 74 -5.06 -2.87 2.47
N ALA A 75 -6.34 -2.55 2.29
CA ALA A 75 -7.36 -3.49 1.85
C ALA A 75 -7.06 -4.03 0.44
N GLN A 76 -6.73 -3.15 -0.50
CA GLN A 76 -6.34 -3.52 -1.87
C GLN A 76 -5.13 -4.46 -1.88
N ASN A 77 -4.07 -4.11 -1.15
CA ASN A 77 -2.87 -4.94 -1.02
C ASN A 77 -3.18 -6.29 -0.37
N GLN A 78 -4.04 -6.31 0.65
CA GLN A 78 -4.46 -7.54 1.30
C GLN A 78 -5.27 -8.44 0.35
N CYS A 79 -6.12 -7.86 -0.52
CA CYS A 79 -6.81 -8.64 -1.55
C CYS A 79 -5.86 -9.29 -2.54
N GLY A 80 -4.77 -8.62 -2.93
CA GLY A 80 -3.73 -9.27 -3.75
C GLY A 80 -3.13 -10.52 -3.09
N ALA A 81 -3.01 -10.54 -1.76
CA ALA A 81 -2.58 -11.74 -1.03
C ALA A 81 -3.71 -12.79 -0.91
N ILE A 82 -4.94 -12.36 -0.64
CA ILE A 82 -6.11 -13.24 -0.51
C ILE A 82 -6.42 -13.96 -1.83
N ASN A 83 -6.46 -13.22 -2.94
CA ASN A 83 -6.90 -13.70 -4.25
C ASN A 83 -5.83 -14.58 -4.94
N ARG A 84 -4.63 -14.67 -4.36
CA ARG A 84 -3.50 -15.47 -4.86
C ARG A 84 -3.07 -16.54 -3.87
N ASP A 85 -3.97 -16.95 -2.97
CA ASP A 85 -3.77 -18.02 -1.99
C ASP A 85 -2.52 -17.83 -1.12
N GLY A 86 -2.26 -16.58 -0.73
CA GLY A 86 -1.14 -16.23 0.14
C GLY A 86 -1.21 -16.94 1.49
N SER A 87 -0.05 -17.18 2.09
CA SER A 87 0.06 -17.75 3.44
C SER A 87 0.10 -16.66 4.51
N ARG A 88 -0.17 -17.03 5.76
CA ARG A 88 -0.12 -16.13 6.93
C ARG A 88 -0.96 -14.85 6.74
N LEU A 89 -2.14 -14.97 6.11
CA LEU A 89 -2.98 -13.82 5.74
C LEU A 89 -3.35 -12.96 6.94
N ASP A 90 -3.58 -13.56 8.11
CA ASP A 90 -3.98 -12.85 9.33
C ASP A 90 -2.83 -11.98 9.86
N HIS A 91 -1.63 -12.54 9.94
CA HIS A 91 -0.41 -11.81 10.27
C HIS A 91 -0.16 -10.66 9.29
N TRP A 92 -0.24 -10.92 7.99
CA TRP A 92 0.02 -9.84 7.02
C TRP A 92 -1.07 -8.77 6.99
N ALA A 93 -2.32 -9.12 7.28
CA ALA A 93 -3.37 -8.12 7.47
C ALA A 93 -3.04 -7.23 8.69
N ALA A 94 -2.59 -7.82 9.80
CA ALA A 94 -2.16 -7.05 10.97
C ALA A 94 -1.02 -6.08 10.65
N GLU A 95 0.00 -6.52 9.92
CA GLU A 95 1.12 -5.67 9.50
C GLU A 95 0.65 -4.54 8.56
N ARG A 96 -0.14 -4.85 7.53
CA ARG A 96 -0.61 -3.86 6.54
C ARG A 96 -1.54 -2.81 7.13
N PHE A 97 -2.33 -3.19 8.15
CA PHE A 97 -3.24 -2.29 8.86
C PHE A 97 -2.60 -1.70 10.14
N THR A 98 -1.30 -1.88 10.32
CA THR A 98 -0.51 -1.18 11.35
C THR A 98 0.29 -0.09 10.67
N TYR A 99 -0.12 1.16 10.87
CA TYR A 99 0.53 2.32 10.27
C TYR A 99 0.31 3.57 11.10
N ARG A 100 1.28 4.47 11.10
CA ARG A 100 1.24 5.72 11.87
C ARG A 100 0.92 5.43 13.34
N ASP A 101 -0.23 5.87 13.83
CA ASP A 101 -0.78 5.71 15.17
C ASP A 101 -1.77 4.53 15.29
N VAL A 102 -2.02 3.79 14.21
CA VAL A 102 -2.90 2.62 14.19
C VAL A 102 -2.09 1.36 14.47
N THR A 103 -2.51 0.58 15.47
CA THR A 103 -1.99 -0.77 15.72
C THR A 103 -3.10 -1.79 15.49
N THR A 104 -2.82 -2.81 14.68
CA THR A 104 -3.75 -3.90 14.39
C THR A 104 -3.13 -5.23 14.82
N THR A 105 -3.87 -6.01 15.61
CA THR A 105 -3.45 -7.35 16.07
C THR A 105 -3.74 -8.42 15.02
N GLU A 106 -3.11 -9.59 15.11
CA GLU A 106 -3.40 -10.73 14.22
C GLU A 106 -4.87 -11.20 14.32
N ALA A 107 -5.47 -11.14 15.51
CA ALA A 107 -6.89 -11.45 15.69
C ALA A 107 -7.80 -10.45 14.94
N GLN A 108 -7.44 -9.17 14.92
CA GLN A 108 -8.12 -8.17 14.09
C GLN A 108 -7.82 -8.40 12.60
N GLY A 109 -6.59 -8.75 12.23
CA GLY A 109 -6.20 -9.14 10.87
C GLY A 109 -7.08 -10.27 10.31
N LYS A 110 -7.38 -11.28 11.12
CA LYS A 110 -8.34 -12.33 10.77
C LYS A 110 -9.75 -11.80 10.49
N ARG A 111 -10.25 -10.91 11.35
CA ARG A 111 -11.58 -10.29 11.17
C ARG A 111 -11.62 -9.40 9.93
N ILE A 112 -10.51 -8.72 9.61
CA ILE A 112 -10.34 -7.94 8.38
C ILE A 112 -10.45 -8.88 7.18
N ASN A 113 -9.67 -9.96 7.14
CA ASN A 113 -9.73 -10.94 6.05
C ASN A 113 -11.15 -11.47 5.82
N GLN A 114 -11.86 -11.83 6.88
CA GLN A 114 -13.25 -12.29 6.79
C GLN A 114 -14.19 -11.20 6.25
N THR A 115 -14.00 -9.96 6.68
CA THR A 115 -14.82 -8.82 6.26
C THR A 115 -14.58 -8.48 4.80
N LEU A 116 -13.32 -8.42 4.35
CA LEU A 116 -13.00 -8.13 2.94
C LEU A 116 -13.56 -9.19 1.98
N ARG A 117 -13.60 -10.46 2.41
CA ARG A 117 -14.26 -11.55 1.65
C ARG A 117 -15.79 -11.42 1.68
N ARG A 118 -16.38 -11.14 2.84
CA ARG A 118 -17.84 -11.00 3.01
C ARG A 118 -18.42 -9.85 2.18
N LEU A 119 -17.70 -8.73 2.11
CA LEU A 119 -18.09 -7.57 1.30
C LEU A 119 -17.91 -7.80 -0.21
N GLY A 120 -17.28 -8.91 -0.61
CA GLY A 120 -16.91 -9.14 -2.02
C GLY A 120 -15.83 -8.20 -2.54
N PHE A 121 -15.18 -7.43 -1.65
CA PHE A 121 -14.08 -6.52 -2.01
C PHE A 121 -12.86 -7.30 -2.53
N CYS A 122 -12.53 -8.42 -1.88
CA CYS A 122 -11.58 -9.39 -2.42
C CYS A 122 -12.34 -10.48 -3.20
N LYS A 123 -11.97 -10.68 -4.47
CA LYS A 123 -12.48 -11.80 -5.27
C LYS A 123 -11.91 -13.12 -4.78
N VAL A 124 -12.76 -13.84 -4.04
CA VAL A 124 -12.50 -15.21 -3.60
C VAL A 124 -12.90 -16.24 -4.65
#